data_AF-A0A9D8HZ77-F1
#
_entry.id   AF-A0A9D8HZ77-F1
#
_cell.length_a   1.000
_cell.length_b   1.000
_cell.length_c   1.000
_cell.angle_alpha   90.00
_cell.angle_beta   90.00
_cell.angle_gamma   90.00
#
_symmetry.space_group_name_H-M   'P 1'
#
loop_
_entity.id
_entity.type
_entity.pdbx_description
1 polymer ?
#
loop_
_entity_poly.entity_id
_entity_poly.type
_entity_poly.pdbx_seq_one_letter_code
_entity_poly.pdbx_strand_id
1 'polypeptide(L)' 'MAVTGWMHTNSKELLHKLNNQLGVILAHAELLETKAQDAAQKARASQVVNAALQAMAVSRELRETVGER' A
#
# COMPACT_ATOMS: atom_id res chain seq x y z
N MET A 1 -31.12 -22.34 -14.30
CA MET A 1 -30.01 -21.39 -14.53
C MET A 1 -29.93 -20.44 -13.34
N ALA A 2 -28.97 -20.65 -12.44
CA ALA A 2 -28.74 -19.76 -11.32
C ALA A 2 -27.41 -19.04 -11.55
N VAL A 3 -27.48 -17.76 -11.90
CA VAL A 3 -26.35 -16.83 -11.80
C VAL A 3 -26.32 -16.39 -10.33
N THR A 4 -25.75 -17.23 -9.46
CA THR A 4 -25.40 -16.82 -8.11
C THR A 4 -23.97 -16.33 -8.16
N GLY A 5 -23.81 -15.01 -8.04
CA GLY A 5 -22.52 -14.33 -8.04
C GLY A 5 -21.62 -14.87 -6.94
N TRP A 6 -20.41 -15.26 -7.35
CA TRP A 6 -19.25 -15.36 -6.46
C TRP A 6 -18.21 -14.40 -7.01
N MET A 7 -18.33 -13.12 -6.68
CA MET A 7 -17.15 -12.26 -6.57
C MET A 7 -16.41 -12.65 -5.28
N HIS A 8 -15.89 -13.88 -5.23
CA HIS A 8 -14.83 -14.19 -4.27
C HIS A 8 -13.58 -13.55 -4.83
N THR A 9 -13.41 -12.26 -4.59
CA THR A 9 -12.17 -11.58 -4.94
C THR A 9 -11.06 -12.29 -4.20
N ASN A 10 -10.15 -12.92 -4.94
CA ASN A 10 -9.07 -13.71 -4.36
C ASN A 10 -8.25 -12.78 -3.44
N SER A 11 -8.24 -13.06 -2.13
CA SER A 11 -7.56 -12.21 -1.16
C SER A 11 -6.07 -12.04 -1.48
N LYS A 12 -5.44 -13.04 -2.13
CA LYS A 12 -4.06 -12.93 -2.64
C LYS A 12 -3.94 -11.89 -3.75
N GLU A 13 -4.90 -11.84 -4.67
CA GLU A 13 -4.94 -10.85 -5.75
C GLU A 13 -5.17 -9.44 -5.19
N LEU A 14 -6.06 -9.29 -4.21
CA LEU A 14 -6.27 -8.01 -3.52
C LEU A 14 -5.02 -7.54 -2.77
N LEU A 15 -4.35 -8.42 -2.04
CA LEU A 15 -3.11 -8.09 -1.34
C LEU A 15 -1.97 -7.75 -2.30
N HIS A 16 -1.90 -8.41 -3.46
CA HIS A 16 -0.95 -8.04 -4.50
C HIS A 16 -1.23 -6.64 -5.06
N LYS A 17 -2.50 -6.35 -5.40
CA LYS A 17 -2.92 -5.01 -5.87
C LYS A 17 -2.66 -3.93 -4.81
N LEU A 18 -2.95 -4.21 -3.54
CA LEU A 18 -2.66 -3.31 -2.42
C LEU A 18 -1.17 -3.01 -2.32
N ASN A 19 -0.32 -4.04 -2.29
CA ASN A 19 1.14 -3.85 -2.21
C ASN A 19 1.68 -3.06 -3.41
N ASN A 20 1.15 -3.28 -4.60
CA ASN A 20 1.53 -2.51 -5.78
C ASN A 20 1.16 -1.01 -5.62
N GLN A 21 -0.05 -0.71 -5.17
CA GLN A 21 -0.47 0.68 -4.93
C GLN A 21 0.35 1.35 -3.83
N LEU A 22 0.68 0.62 -2.75
CA LEU A 22 1.57 1.12 -1.70
C LEU A 22 2.98 1.43 -2.22
N GLY A 23 3.52 0.59 -3.11
CA GLY A 23 4.80 0.86 -3.78
C GLY A 23 4.78 2.12 -4.64
N VAL A 24 3.71 2.33 -5.39
CA VAL A 24 3.52 3.57 -6.19
C VAL A 24 3.44 4.80 -5.28
N ILE A 25 2.66 4.73 -4.20
CA ILE A 25 2.54 5.81 -3.22
C ILE A 25 3.91 6.13 -2.59
N LEU A 26 4.67 5.11 -2.19
CA LEU A 26 5.99 5.26 -1.60
C LEU A 26 6.94 5.98 -2.57
N ALA A 27 7.03 5.51 -3.81
CA ALA A 27 7.91 6.12 -4.82
C ALA A 27 7.54 7.59 -5.09
N HIS A 28 6.25 7.93 -5.12
CA HIS A 28 5.81 9.31 -5.25
C HIS A 28 6.16 10.16 -4.02
N ALA A 29 5.99 9.61 -2.81
CA ALA A 29 6.33 10.31 -1.57
C ALA A 29 7.85 10.58 -1.47
N GLU A 30 8.68 9.61 -1.81
CA GLU A 30 10.14 9.76 -1.88
C GLU A 30 10.56 10.82 -2.93
N LEU A 31 9.89 10.82 -4.10
CA LEU A 31 10.13 11.84 -5.12
C LEU A 31 9.73 13.24 -4.64
N LEU A 32 8.61 13.37 -3.93
CA LEU A 32 8.17 14.63 -3.33
C LEU A 32 9.16 15.10 -2.26
N GLU A 33 9.65 14.19 -1.41
CA GLU A 33 10.65 14.50 -0.39
C GLU A 33 11.96 15.00 -1.01
N THR A 34 12.40 14.33 -2.08
CA THR A 34 13.59 14.71 -2.84
C THR A 34 13.45 16.07 -3.51
N LYS A 35 12.25 16.42 -3.99
CA LYS A 35 11.96 17.67 -4.70
C LYS A 35 11.46 18.80 -3.81
N ALA A 36 11.33 18.58 -2.50
CA ALA A 36 10.78 19.56 -1.57
C ALA A 36 11.61 20.85 -1.57
N GLN A 37 10.93 21.98 -1.71
CA GLN A 37 11.58 23.30 -1.79
C GLN A 37 11.81 23.95 -0.42
N ASP A 38 11.09 23.47 0.60
CA ASP A 38 11.18 23.97 1.96
C ASP A 38 11.08 22.84 2.99
N ALA A 39 11.44 23.16 4.24
CA ALA A 39 11.46 22.20 5.33
C ALA A 39 10.06 21.64 5.67
N ALA A 40 8.99 22.42 5.48
CA ALA A 40 7.63 21.98 5.76
C ALA A 40 7.13 20.99 4.71
N GLN A 41 7.41 21.24 3.42
CA GLN A 41 7.16 20.29 2.34
C GLN A 41 7.93 19.00 2.56
N LYS A 42 9.21 19.10 2.92
CA LYS A 42 10.04 17.93 3.21
C LYS A 42 9.46 17.11 4.36
N ALA A 43 9.13 17.76 5.48
CA ALA A 43 8.54 17.08 6.64
C ALA A 43 7.21 16.38 6.31
N ARG A 44 6.34 17.00 5.51
CA ARG A 44 5.10 16.37 5.04
C ARG A 44 5.36 15.17 4.15
N ALA A 45 6.31 15.27 3.23
CA ALA A 45 6.68 14.15 2.37
C ALA A 45 7.27 12.98 3.17
N SER A 46 8.16 13.26 4.14
CA SER A 46 8.70 12.24 5.05
C SER A 46 7.60 11.54 5.86
N GLN A 47 6.56 12.27 6.28
CA GLN A 47 5.41 11.68 6.97
C GLN A 47 4.67 10.69 6.06
N VAL A 48 4.47 11.02 4.78
CA VAL A 48 3.82 10.12 3.81
C VAL A 48 4.69 8.89 3.52
N VAL A 49 6.01 9.07 3.37
CA VAL A 49 6.96 7.94 3.24
C VAL A 49 6.83 6.98 4.43
N ASN A 50 6.87 7.52 5.65
CA ASN A 50 6.74 6.70 6.86
C ASN A 50 5.39 5.99 6.94
N ALA A 51 4.29 6.66 6.59
CA ALA A 51 2.97 6.06 6.57
C ALA A 51 2.85 4.94 5.53
N ALA A 52 3.44 5.11 4.33
CA ALA A 52 3.46 4.09 3.30
C ALA A 52 4.24 2.84 3.75
N LEU A 53 5.42 3.04 4.37
CA LEU A 53 6.21 1.94 4.94
C LEU A 53 5.45 1.18 6.03
N GLN A 54 4.76 1.89 6.93
CA GLN A 54 3.91 1.27 7.96
C GLN A 54 2.76 0.46 7.33
N ALA A 55 2.09 1.01 6.32
CA ALA A 55 1.03 0.31 5.61
C ALA A 55 1.53 -0.95 4.88
N MET A 56 2.74 -0.91 4.33
CA MET A 56 3.38 -2.08 3.71
C MET A 56 3.69 -3.18 4.75
N ALA A 57 4.13 -2.79 5.95
CA ALA A 57 4.33 -3.73 7.05
C ALA A 57 3.00 -4.42 7.44
N VAL A 58 1.93 -3.65 7.63
CA VAL A 58 0.58 -4.19 7.91
C VAL A 58 0.12 -5.12 6.77
N SER A 59 0.32 -4.74 5.51
CA SER A 59 -0.03 -5.58 4.36
C SER A 59 0.75 -6.91 4.33
N ARG A 60 2.00 -6.92 4.80
CA ARG A 60 2.80 -8.14 4.96
C ARG A 60 2.24 -9.05 6.04
N GLU A 61 1.88 -8.50 7.20
CA GLU A 61 1.23 -9.22 8.31
C GLU A 61 -0.13 -9.81 7.88
N LEU A 62 -0.91 -9.06 7.10
CA LEU A 62 -2.18 -9.55 6.52
C LEU A 62 -1.95 -10.73 5.57
N ARG A 63 -0.88 -10.69 4.76
CA ARG A 63 -0.54 -11.81 3.85
C ARG A 63 -0.18 -13.08 4.62
N GLU A 64 0.52 -12.95 5.73
CA GLU A 64 0.87 -14.08 6.60
C GLU A 64 -0.41 -14.67 7.23
N THR A 65 -1.28 -13.82 7.80
CA THR A 65 -2.53 -14.27 8.45
C THR A 65 -3.56 -14.87 7.47
N VAL A 66 -3.66 -14.32 6.25
CA VAL A 66 -4.61 -14.80 5.24
C VAL A 66 -4.05 -15.96 4.43
N GLY A 67 -2.72 -16.07 4.30
CA GLY A 67 -2.05 -17.16 3.58
C GLY A 67 -1.95 -18.46 4.39
N GLU A 68 -2.05 -18.39 5.71
CA GLU A 68 -2.08 -19.54 6.63
C GLU A 68 -3.47 -20.19 6.79
N ARG A 69 -4.52 -19.60 6.19
CA ARG A 69 -5.87 -20.18 6.09
C ARG A 69 -6.13 -20.80 4.73
#